data_AF-A0A2N3V860-F1
#
_entry.id   AF-A0A2N3V860-F1
#
_cell.length_a   1.000
_cell.length_b   1.000
_cell.length_c   1.000
_cell.angle_alpha   90.00
_cell.angle_beta   90.00
_cell.angle_gamma   90.00
#
_symmetry.space_group_name_H-M   'P 1'
#
loop_
_entity.id
_entity.type
_entity.pdbx_description
1 polymer ?
#
loop_
_entity_poly.entity_id
_entity_poly.type
_entity_poly.pdbx_seq_one_letter_code
_entity_poly.pdbx_strand_id
1 'polypeptide(L)'
;MRATKVVCVLATALLTTVATACGGPDEIAATDAPVDLATLDVGNYPTQPRQVGTVASLDQGRFVEAERLGDFVPTPADIDPRFVHTNPSIASVFLDAEASLGKIMAVDRFAEVAPDFIGGFVSSAETKPSNMGLDMVNAVMIFPDAQKAASAATELEKLDFGYAPNNQRIEIPGYPAAIAHWQPDQQSIGSWFATGHLVIYTWFYDYLKIWLEKVDRQELLDLTRKSLDTIVPAVAKFTPTPSTELMTLQRDRDGMLGRTAPRPREDSWINPPGVYAGRTARHFVSDPVSTAKMIDDYGIDLYANDGSEVYRARDIAGAQGVRDELGGLTRKFTASAAPKNLPSARCKEYIGRKKRIAIRFYCAVSYDRYAAYVWSNQLLDAQQRISAQYALLVNAK
;
A
#
# COMPACT_ATOMS: atom_id res chain seq x y z
N MET A 1 6.00 68.09 -63.14
CA MET A 1 5.28 67.17 -64.05
C MET A 1 4.26 66.41 -63.23
N ARG A 2 2.97 66.54 -63.57
CA ARG A 2 1.85 65.79 -62.99
C ARG A 2 1.84 64.38 -63.58
N ALA A 3 1.62 63.37 -62.75
CA ALA A 3 0.97 62.13 -63.17
C ALA A 3 0.17 61.58 -61.98
N THR A 4 -1.14 61.51 -62.21
CA THR A 4 -2.20 61.03 -61.33
C THR A 4 -2.64 59.65 -61.82
N LYS A 5 -2.97 58.72 -60.91
CA LYS A 5 -4.14 57.79 -60.90
C LYS A 5 -3.83 56.56 -60.00
N VAL A 6 -4.48 56.37 -58.83
CA VAL A 6 -5.85 55.84 -58.57
C VAL A 6 -5.84 54.30 -58.72
N VAL A 7 -6.13 53.46 -57.71
CA VAL A 7 -7.48 52.97 -57.29
C VAL A 7 -7.36 51.97 -56.10
N CYS A 8 -8.24 52.15 -55.10
CA CYS A 8 -8.95 51.21 -54.17
C CYS A 8 -8.24 50.06 -53.41
N VAL A 9 -8.70 49.53 -52.26
CA VAL A 9 -9.72 49.79 -51.20
C VAL A 9 -9.49 48.62 -50.21
N LEU A 10 -9.43 48.87 -48.90
CA LEU A 10 -10.12 48.10 -47.85
C LEU A 10 -9.73 48.63 -46.47
N ALA A 11 -10.65 49.40 -45.89
CA ALA A 11 -10.71 49.61 -44.46
C ALA A 11 -11.53 48.47 -43.85
N THR A 12 -11.02 47.83 -42.81
CA THR A 12 -11.85 47.16 -41.81
C THR A 12 -11.22 47.29 -40.44
N ALA A 13 -12.10 47.61 -39.49
CA ALA A 13 -11.82 48.20 -38.20
C ALA A 13 -11.29 47.21 -37.16
N LEU A 14 -10.69 47.82 -36.13
CA LEU A 14 -10.39 47.29 -34.81
C LEU A 14 -11.45 46.29 -34.29
N LEU A 15 -10.96 45.22 -33.66
CA LEU A 15 -11.52 44.62 -32.45
C LEU A 15 -10.38 43.95 -31.67
N THR A 16 -9.66 44.75 -30.89
CA THR A 16 -8.81 44.27 -29.80
C THR A 16 -9.72 43.92 -28.62
N THR A 17 -10.10 42.65 -28.49
CA THR A 17 -10.67 42.11 -27.25
C THR A 17 -9.54 41.58 -26.38
N VAL A 18 -9.01 42.48 -25.53
CA VAL A 18 -8.26 42.10 -24.35
C VAL A 18 -9.28 41.55 -23.35
N ALA A 19 -9.37 40.22 -23.24
CA ALA A 19 -10.10 39.59 -22.16
C ALA A 19 -9.20 39.56 -20.92
N THR A 20 -9.17 40.66 -20.17
CA THR A 20 -8.85 40.65 -18.74
C THR A 20 -10.06 40.10 -17.99
N ALA A 21 -10.03 38.82 -17.62
CA ALA A 21 -10.90 38.24 -16.60
C ALA A 21 -9.99 37.84 -15.43
N CYS A 22 -9.86 38.73 -14.44
CA CYS A 22 -10.56 38.64 -13.15
C CYS A 22 -10.25 37.33 -12.41
N GLY A 23 -9.25 37.39 -11.52
CA GLY A 23 -9.00 36.36 -10.52
C GLY A 23 -10.14 36.29 -9.51
N GLY A 24 -10.63 35.07 -9.32
CA GLY A 24 -11.43 34.59 -8.20
C GLY A 24 -10.93 33.17 -7.85
N PRO A 25 -11.07 32.70 -6.60
CA PRO A 25 -10.42 31.49 -6.12
C PRO A 25 -11.24 30.26 -6.55
N ASP A 26 -11.07 29.85 -7.79
CA ASP A 26 -11.35 28.51 -8.29
C ASP A 26 -10.51 28.37 -9.57
N GLU A 27 -9.20 28.27 -9.38
CA GLU A 27 -8.29 27.89 -10.46
C GLU A 27 -8.62 26.43 -10.79
N ILE A 28 -9.52 26.22 -11.75
CA ILE A 28 -9.80 24.89 -12.30
C ILE A 28 -8.44 24.36 -12.79
N ALA A 29 -7.90 23.40 -12.06
CA ALA A 29 -6.61 22.81 -12.37
C ALA A 29 -6.59 22.41 -13.84
N ALA A 30 -5.60 22.91 -14.58
CA ALA A 30 -5.49 22.64 -16.00
C ALA A 30 -5.36 21.13 -16.20
N THR A 31 -6.33 20.54 -16.89
CA THR A 31 -6.25 19.14 -17.31
C THR A 31 -5.16 19.01 -18.36
N ASP A 32 -4.37 17.93 -18.26
CA ASP A 32 -3.43 17.60 -19.33
C ASP A 32 -4.22 17.41 -20.65
N ALA A 33 -3.62 17.85 -21.76
CA ALA A 33 -4.28 17.75 -23.06
C ALA A 33 -4.67 16.29 -23.36
N PRO A 34 -5.93 16.01 -23.73
CA PRO A 34 -6.36 14.65 -24.03
C PRO A 34 -5.50 14.03 -25.13
N VAL A 35 -4.92 12.87 -24.83
CA VAL A 35 -4.12 12.08 -25.77
C VAL A 35 -5.02 11.17 -26.60
N ASP A 36 -4.76 11.08 -27.91
CA ASP A 36 -5.40 10.08 -28.76
C ASP A 36 -4.86 8.68 -28.42
N LEU A 37 -5.74 7.86 -27.81
CA LEU A 37 -5.41 6.52 -27.34
C LEU A 37 -4.91 5.59 -28.46
N ALA A 38 -5.34 5.79 -29.71
CA ALA A 38 -4.91 4.98 -30.85
C ALA A 38 -3.43 5.18 -31.20
N THR A 39 -2.82 6.26 -30.71
CA THR A 39 -1.42 6.59 -30.98
C THR A 39 -0.45 6.10 -29.90
N LEU A 40 -0.97 5.58 -28.78
CA LEU A 40 -0.16 5.09 -27.66
C LEU A 40 0.52 3.76 -28.00
N ASP A 41 1.78 3.61 -27.61
CA ASP A 41 2.46 2.32 -27.61
C ASP A 41 2.14 1.60 -26.30
N VAL A 42 1.16 0.69 -26.34
CA VAL A 42 0.67 -0.07 -25.18
C VAL A 42 1.21 -1.50 -25.12
N GLY A 43 2.05 -1.91 -26.08
CA GLY A 43 2.49 -3.30 -26.21
C GLY A 43 1.31 -4.29 -26.26
N ASN A 44 1.41 -5.37 -25.48
CA ASN A 44 0.36 -6.40 -25.34
C ASN A 44 -0.51 -6.20 -24.08
N TYR A 45 -0.42 -5.04 -23.43
CA TYR A 45 -1.14 -4.78 -22.19
C TYR A 45 -2.60 -4.38 -22.45
N PRO A 46 -3.54 -4.79 -21.57
CA PRO A 46 -4.94 -4.44 -21.74
C PRO A 46 -5.17 -2.94 -21.54
N THR A 47 -6.03 -2.36 -22.38
CA THR A 47 -6.40 -0.93 -22.34
C THR A 47 -7.86 -0.70 -21.98
N GLN A 48 -8.63 -1.77 -21.81
CA GLN A 48 -10.05 -1.72 -21.46
C GLN A 48 -10.26 -2.14 -19.99
N PRO A 49 -11.04 -1.37 -19.21
CA PRO A 49 -11.36 -1.72 -17.83
C PRO A 49 -12.01 -3.10 -17.76
N ARG A 50 -11.67 -3.87 -16.73
CA ARG A 50 -12.26 -5.19 -16.49
C ARG A 50 -13.40 -5.10 -15.48
N GLN A 51 -14.45 -5.89 -15.70
CA GLN A 51 -15.50 -6.12 -14.70
C GLN A 51 -14.98 -7.13 -13.67
N VAL A 52 -14.82 -6.71 -12.41
CA VAL A 52 -14.28 -7.56 -11.34
C VAL A 52 -15.38 -8.26 -10.54
N GLY A 53 -16.49 -7.57 -10.29
CA GLY A 53 -17.69 -8.10 -9.64
C GLY A 53 -17.52 -8.50 -8.16
N THR A 54 -18.46 -9.34 -7.70
CA THR A 54 -18.42 -9.97 -6.37
C THR A 54 -17.30 -11.02 -6.28
N VAL A 55 -17.02 -11.46 -5.05
CA VAL A 55 -16.14 -12.60 -4.83
C VAL A 55 -16.68 -13.86 -5.51
N ALA A 56 -15.79 -14.66 -6.10
CA ALA A 56 -16.13 -15.88 -6.83
C ALA A 56 -15.98 -17.16 -5.99
N SER A 57 -15.37 -17.06 -4.82
CA SER A 57 -15.15 -18.18 -3.89
C SER A 57 -15.05 -17.67 -2.45
N LEU A 58 -15.19 -18.59 -1.49
CA LEU A 58 -15.05 -18.26 -0.07
C LEU A 58 -13.66 -17.71 0.25
N ASP A 59 -12.59 -18.26 -0.31
CA ASP A 59 -11.23 -17.74 -0.11
C ASP A 59 -11.08 -16.32 -0.66
N GLN A 60 -11.72 -15.98 -1.78
CA GLN A 60 -11.74 -14.58 -2.23
C GLN A 60 -12.51 -13.69 -1.25
N GLY A 61 -13.63 -14.17 -0.70
CA GLY A 61 -14.36 -13.49 0.39
C GLY A 61 -13.47 -13.22 1.60
N ARG A 62 -12.70 -14.22 2.03
CA ARG A 62 -11.77 -14.13 3.15
C ARG A 62 -10.63 -13.15 2.88
N PHE A 63 -10.04 -13.16 1.67
CA PHE A 63 -9.03 -12.17 1.28
C PHE A 63 -9.57 -10.75 1.30
N VAL A 64 -10.73 -10.49 0.67
CA VAL A 64 -11.36 -9.15 0.69
C VAL A 64 -11.66 -8.70 2.12
N GLU A 65 -12.07 -9.61 3.00
CA GLU A 65 -12.31 -9.28 4.40
C GLU A 65 -11.04 -8.89 5.15
N ALA A 66 -9.94 -9.60 4.90
CA ALA A 66 -8.64 -9.28 5.47
C ALA A 66 -8.01 -7.99 4.86
N GLU A 67 -8.29 -7.69 3.59
CA GLU A 67 -7.97 -6.39 2.97
C GLU A 67 -8.69 -5.24 3.69
N ARG A 68 -9.99 -5.39 3.96
CA ARG A 68 -10.78 -4.41 4.72
C ARG A 68 -10.26 -4.21 6.14
N LEU A 69 -9.81 -5.28 6.81
CA LEU A 69 -9.16 -5.19 8.12
C LEU A 69 -7.87 -4.34 8.03
N GLY A 70 -7.08 -4.51 6.97
CA GLY A 70 -5.85 -3.76 6.74
C GLY A 70 -6.04 -2.25 6.79
N ASP A 71 -7.21 -1.75 6.38
CA ASP A 71 -7.55 -0.32 6.49
C ASP A 71 -7.54 0.19 7.93
N PHE A 72 -7.70 -0.66 8.93
CA PHE A 72 -7.74 -0.31 10.35
C PHE A 72 -6.45 -0.63 11.10
N VAL A 73 -5.48 -1.31 10.46
CA VAL A 73 -4.20 -1.65 11.07
C VAL A 73 -3.23 -0.47 10.96
N PRO A 74 -2.80 0.14 12.08
CA PRO A 74 -1.78 1.18 12.08
C PRO A 74 -0.44 0.67 11.53
N THR A 75 0.33 1.55 10.91
CA THR A 75 1.70 1.23 10.51
C THR A 75 2.63 1.23 11.74
N PRO A 76 3.78 0.55 11.69
CA PRO A 76 4.76 0.59 12.78
C PRO A 76 5.25 2.02 13.07
N ALA A 77 5.32 2.88 12.06
CA ALA A 77 5.67 4.29 12.23
C ALA A 77 4.63 5.09 13.03
N ASP A 78 3.35 4.69 12.99
CA ASP A 78 2.29 5.30 13.83
C ASP A 78 2.45 4.91 15.30
N ILE A 79 3.06 3.74 15.56
CA ILE A 79 3.33 3.23 16.90
C ILE A 79 4.63 3.84 17.43
N ASP A 80 5.72 3.75 16.68
CA ASP A 80 6.99 4.37 17.03
C ASP A 80 7.71 4.91 15.80
N PRO A 81 8.05 6.22 15.77
CA PRO A 81 8.57 6.88 14.58
C PRO A 81 9.99 6.42 14.18
N ARG A 82 10.63 5.53 14.96
CA ARG A 82 11.89 4.89 14.56
C ARG A 82 11.68 3.84 13.47
N PHE A 83 10.49 3.23 13.36
CA PHE A 83 10.20 2.14 12.42
C PHE A 83 9.78 2.65 11.04
N VAL A 84 10.75 3.19 10.30
CA VAL A 84 10.53 3.83 8.99
C VAL A 84 11.06 3.00 7.82
N HIS A 85 11.74 1.89 8.09
CA HIS A 85 12.25 1.01 7.04
C HIS A 85 11.28 -0.15 6.85
N THR A 86 10.51 -0.11 5.77
CA THR A 86 9.57 -1.18 5.42
C THR A 86 10.19 -2.16 4.44
N ASN A 87 9.76 -3.40 4.54
CA ASN A 87 9.92 -4.38 3.48
C ASN A 87 8.52 -4.71 2.92
N PRO A 88 8.15 -4.14 1.75
CA PRO A 88 6.84 -4.39 1.13
C PRO A 88 6.53 -5.86 0.84
N SER A 89 7.55 -6.74 0.87
CA SER A 89 7.39 -8.18 0.71
C SER A 89 7.01 -8.91 2.01
N ILE A 90 6.85 -8.19 3.13
CA ILE A 90 6.43 -8.78 4.41
C ILE A 90 5.01 -8.34 4.76
N ALA A 91 4.65 -7.07 4.53
CA ALA A 91 3.29 -6.62 4.75
C ALA A 91 2.33 -7.33 3.79
N SER A 92 1.35 -8.04 4.35
CA SER A 92 0.53 -8.94 3.56
C SER A 92 -0.89 -9.12 4.05
N VAL A 93 -1.75 -9.53 3.11
CA VAL A 93 -3.06 -10.12 3.42
C VAL A 93 -2.90 -11.63 3.31
N PHE A 94 -3.34 -12.37 4.33
CA PHE A 94 -3.06 -13.80 4.40
C PHE A 94 -4.23 -14.66 4.85
N LEU A 95 -4.33 -15.84 4.22
CA LEU A 95 -5.15 -16.97 4.66
C LEU A 95 -4.31 -18.17 5.12
N ASP A 96 -3.02 -18.15 4.79
CA ASP A 96 -2.03 -19.15 5.17
C ASP A 96 -1.01 -18.52 6.13
N ALA A 97 -1.06 -18.98 7.39
CA ALA A 97 -0.16 -18.52 8.43
C ALA A 97 1.28 -19.00 8.21
N GLU A 98 1.50 -20.16 7.58
CA GLU A 98 2.85 -20.65 7.28
C GLU A 98 3.59 -19.69 6.36
N ALA A 99 2.96 -19.35 5.23
CA ALA A 99 3.53 -18.45 4.25
C ALA A 99 3.83 -17.04 4.80
N SER A 100 3.04 -16.55 5.77
CA SER A 100 3.12 -15.16 6.25
C SER A 100 3.82 -14.99 7.59
N LEU A 101 3.75 -16.00 8.47
CA LEU A 101 4.23 -15.93 9.85
C LEU A 101 5.22 -17.04 10.23
N GLY A 102 5.48 -18.03 9.36
CA GLY A 102 6.35 -19.16 9.69
C GLY A 102 7.83 -18.84 9.89
N LYS A 103 8.26 -17.62 9.54
CA LYS A 103 9.60 -17.09 9.89
C LYS A 103 9.64 -16.34 11.22
N ILE A 104 8.49 -16.14 11.85
CA ILE A 104 8.30 -15.23 12.98
C ILE A 104 7.83 -16.01 14.22
N MET A 105 6.89 -16.93 14.06
CA MET A 105 6.33 -17.75 15.14
C MET A 105 6.10 -19.19 14.69
N ALA A 106 5.89 -20.08 15.65
CA ALA A 106 5.48 -21.46 15.38
C ALA A 106 4.05 -21.51 14.80
N VAL A 107 3.93 -22.11 13.62
CA VAL A 107 2.69 -22.15 12.81
C VAL A 107 2.36 -23.54 12.27
N ASP A 108 3.20 -24.53 12.56
CA ASP A 108 3.07 -25.92 12.14
C ASP A 108 1.72 -26.54 12.53
N ARG A 109 1.20 -26.13 13.69
CA ARG A 109 -0.11 -26.56 14.20
C ARG A 109 -1.17 -25.46 14.17
N PHE A 110 -0.95 -24.38 13.41
CA PHE A 110 -1.85 -23.23 13.38
C PHE A 110 -3.29 -23.62 13.04
N ALA A 111 -3.50 -24.41 11.99
CA ALA A 111 -4.84 -24.85 11.57
C ALA A 111 -5.52 -25.78 12.59
N GLU A 112 -4.76 -26.46 13.45
CA GLU A 112 -5.30 -27.30 14.53
C GLU A 112 -5.78 -26.45 15.71
N VAL A 113 -5.00 -25.45 16.11
CA VAL A 113 -5.26 -24.64 17.31
C VAL A 113 -6.15 -23.41 17.03
N ALA A 114 -6.21 -22.97 15.78
CA ALA A 114 -7.04 -21.85 15.31
C ALA A 114 -7.87 -22.24 14.07
N PRO A 115 -8.70 -23.31 14.15
CA PRO A 115 -9.41 -23.88 12.98
C PRO A 115 -10.43 -22.91 12.38
N ASP A 116 -10.90 -21.94 13.17
CA ASP A 116 -11.89 -20.94 12.77
C ASP A 116 -11.26 -19.68 12.16
N PHE A 117 -9.95 -19.67 11.86
CA PHE A 117 -9.26 -18.53 11.27
C PHE A 117 -9.86 -18.11 9.91
N ILE A 118 -10.37 -16.88 9.83
CA ILE A 118 -10.98 -16.35 8.60
C ILE A 118 -9.91 -15.76 7.69
N GLY A 119 -8.99 -14.95 8.20
CA GLY A 119 -7.98 -14.27 7.42
C GLY A 119 -7.29 -13.20 8.25
N GLY A 120 -6.17 -12.64 7.77
CA GLY A 120 -5.43 -11.66 8.55
C GLY A 120 -4.62 -10.70 7.71
N PHE A 121 -4.11 -9.67 8.40
CA PHE A 121 -3.24 -8.65 7.84
C PHE A 121 -1.96 -8.56 8.65
N VAL A 122 -0.81 -8.60 7.96
CA VAL A 122 0.53 -8.40 8.53
C VAL A 122 1.03 -7.01 8.20
N SER A 123 1.51 -6.31 9.21
CA SER A 123 2.24 -5.06 9.09
C SER A 123 3.61 -5.20 9.74
N SER A 124 4.66 -4.71 9.07
CA SER A 124 6.02 -4.81 9.59
C SER A 124 6.90 -3.65 9.15
N ALA A 125 7.90 -3.37 9.98
CA ALA A 125 8.98 -2.44 9.68
C ALA A 125 10.17 -2.67 10.62
N GLU A 126 11.27 -2.05 10.27
CA GLU A 126 12.56 -2.14 10.95
C GLU A 126 13.01 -0.72 11.36
N THR A 127 13.73 -0.60 12.47
CA THR A 127 14.38 0.67 12.83
C THR A 127 15.67 0.93 12.05
N LYS A 128 16.31 -0.13 11.54
CA LYS A 128 17.45 -0.08 10.62
C LYS A 128 17.43 -1.30 9.69
N PRO A 129 17.73 -1.11 8.39
CA PRO A 129 17.75 -2.18 7.42
C PRO A 129 18.87 -3.20 7.69
N SER A 130 18.73 -4.39 7.09
CA SER A 130 19.79 -5.42 7.08
C SER A 130 20.13 -5.95 8.46
N ASN A 131 19.10 -6.14 9.30
CA ASN A 131 19.21 -6.70 10.65
C ASN A 131 20.17 -5.88 11.53
N MET A 132 20.25 -4.56 11.30
CA MET A 132 21.09 -3.64 12.07
C MET A 132 20.31 -2.90 13.16
N GLY A 133 19.08 -3.33 13.43
CA GLY A 133 18.16 -2.66 14.34
C GLY A 133 17.15 -3.62 14.94
N LEU A 134 15.98 -3.06 15.20
CA LEU A 134 14.85 -3.73 15.83
C LEU A 134 13.77 -3.96 14.77
N ASP A 135 13.26 -5.17 14.71
CA ASP A 135 12.13 -5.55 13.87
C ASP A 135 10.84 -5.48 14.68
N MET A 136 9.78 -5.08 14.00
CA MET A 136 8.43 -5.07 14.53
C MET A 136 7.49 -5.72 13.52
N VAL A 137 6.70 -6.68 14.00
CA VAL A 137 5.60 -7.27 13.26
C VAL A 137 4.33 -7.17 14.08
N ASN A 138 3.25 -6.74 13.44
CA ASN A 138 1.91 -6.96 13.93
C ASN A 138 1.12 -7.79 12.92
N ALA A 139 0.52 -8.87 13.39
CA ALA A 139 -0.49 -9.60 12.63
C ALA A 139 -1.84 -9.44 13.32
N VAL A 140 -2.85 -9.03 12.57
CA VAL A 140 -4.23 -8.97 13.08
C VAL A 140 -5.06 -9.99 12.33
N MET A 141 -5.71 -10.88 13.08
CA MET A 141 -6.39 -12.07 12.58
C MET A 141 -7.87 -12.03 12.91
N ILE A 142 -8.72 -12.40 11.95
CA ILE A 142 -10.18 -12.37 12.05
C ILE A 142 -10.70 -13.76 12.41
N PHE A 143 -11.63 -13.79 13.37
CA PHE A 143 -12.34 -14.98 13.83
C PHE A 143 -13.87 -14.75 13.79
N PRO A 144 -14.69 -15.81 13.82
CA PRO A 144 -16.14 -15.69 13.69
C PRO A 144 -16.79 -14.92 14.85
N ASP A 145 -16.21 -15.00 16.04
CA ASP A 145 -16.70 -14.37 17.26
C ASP A 145 -15.59 -14.18 18.30
N ALA A 146 -15.93 -13.49 19.39
CA ALA A 146 -14.99 -13.17 20.45
C ALA A 146 -14.51 -14.37 21.27
N GLN A 147 -15.33 -15.42 21.41
CA GLN A 147 -14.93 -16.62 22.12
C GLN A 147 -13.87 -17.40 21.31
N LYS A 148 -14.07 -17.50 19.99
CA LYS A 148 -13.12 -18.13 19.07
C LYS A 148 -11.80 -17.35 19.00
N ALA A 149 -11.86 -16.02 18.95
CA ALA A 149 -10.67 -15.17 19.01
C ALA A 149 -9.89 -15.38 20.33
N ALA A 150 -10.56 -15.36 21.48
CA ALA A 150 -9.92 -15.55 22.79
C ALA A 150 -9.29 -16.94 22.93
N SER A 151 -9.99 -17.98 22.46
CA SER A 151 -9.46 -19.35 22.45
C SER A 151 -8.23 -19.47 21.55
N ALA A 152 -8.28 -18.89 20.35
CA ALA A 152 -7.16 -18.91 19.42
C ALA A 152 -5.94 -18.16 19.96
N ALA A 153 -6.12 -16.98 20.56
CA ALA A 153 -5.03 -16.24 21.20
C ALA A 153 -4.32 -17.08 22.27
N THR A 154 -5.08 -17.81 23.08
CA THR A 154 -4.54 -18.66 24.15
C THR A 154 -3.76 -19.85 23.60
N GLU A 155 -4.34 -20.60 22.64
CA GLU A 155 -3.68 -21.80 22.12
C GLU A 155 -2.52 -21.47 21.17
N LEU A 156 -2.58 -20.35 20.43
CA LEU A 156 -1.46 -19.85 19.63
C LEU A 156 -0.29 -19.42 20.52
N GLU A 157 -0.55 -18.69 21.62
CA GLU A 157 0.52 -18.35 22.57
C GLU A 157 1.15 -19.61 23.18
N LYS A 158 0.33 -20.60 23.55
CA LYS A 158 0.83 -21.84 24.12
C LYS A 158 1.68 -22.64 23.13
N LEU A 159 1.30 -22.66 21.85
CA LEU A 159 2.09 -23.27 20.78
C LEU A 159 3.44 -22.56 20.65
N ASP A 160 3.44 -21.23 20.54
CA ASP A 160 4.67 -20.45 20.35
C ASP A 160 5.57 -20.45 21.60
N PHE A 161 4.98 -20.40 22.80
CA PHE A 161 5.68 -20.56 24.07
C PHE A 161 6.43 -21.90 24.15
N GLY A 162 5.85 -22.97 23.60
CA GLY A 162 6.45 -24.30 23.57
C GLY A 162 7.59 -24.47 22.56
N TYR A 163 7.77 -23.51 21.64
CA TYR A 163 8.77 -23.62 20.57
C TYR A 163 10.22 -23.49 21.07
N ALA A 164 10.45 -22.66 22.08
CA ALA A 164 11.78 -22.43 22.64
C ALA A 164 11.83 -22.77 24.15
N PRO A 165 12.88 -23.46 24.63
CA PRO A 165 12.94 -23.98 26.00
C PRO A 165 13.10 -22.90 27.07
N ASN A 166 13.61 -21.71 26.71
CA ASN A 166 13.94 -20.63 27.64
C ASN A 166 12.90 -19.49 27.63
N ASN A 167 11.71 -19.74 27.06
CA ASN A 167 10.63 -18.77 27.07
C ASN A 167 10.19 -18.43 28.50
N GLN A 168 10.07 -17.15 28.80
CA GLN A 168 9.62 -16.64 30.09
C GLN A 168 8.29 -15.91 29.93
N ARG A 169 7.26 -16.33 30.67
CA ARG A 169 5.98 -15.61 30.68
C ARG A 169 6.16 -14.21 31.25
N ILE A 170 5.49 -13.25 30.63
CA ILE A 170 5.53 -11.85 31.03
C ILE A 170 4.12 -11.25 30.97
N GLU A 171 3.87 -10.27 31.83
CA GLU A 171 2.66 -9.44 31.74
C GLU A 171 2.96 -8.18 30.94
N ILE A 172 1.96 -7.71 30.18
CA ILE A 172 2.03 -6.43 29.49
C ILE A 172 1.27 -5.39 30.30
N PRO A 173 1.96 -4.37 30.89
CA PRO A 173 1.30 -3.37 31.72
C PRO A 173 0.15 -2.66 30.99
N GLY A 174 -1.02 -2.58 31.63
CA GLY A 174 -2.24 -2.00 31.04
C GLY A 174 -3.08 -2.99 30.21
N TYR A 175 -2.54 -4.18 29.90
CA TYR A 175 -3.20 -5.21 29.11
C TYR A 175 -3.18 -6.57 29.84
N PRO A 176 -3.90 -6.72 30.97
CA PRO A 176 -3.89 -7.96 31.75
C PRO A 176 -4.47 -9.18 31.02
N ALA A 177 -5.25 -8.96 29.95
CA ALA A 177 -5.76 -10.03 29.09
C ALA A 177 -4.80 -10.39 27.94
N ALA A 178 -3.69 -9.66 27.77
CA ALA A 178 -2.64 -10.05 26.84
C ALA A 178 -1.84 -11.22 27.42
N ILE A 179 -1.60 -12.23 26.59
CA ILE A 179 -0.76 -13.37 26.92
C ILE A 179 0.53 -13.19 26.15
N ALA A 180 1.66 -13.19 26.85
CA ALA A 180 2.94 -12.84 26.24
C ALA A 180 4.09 -13.61 26.87
N HIS A 181 5.15 -13.76 26.08
CA HIS A 181 6.40 -14.31 26.56
C HIS A 181 7.60 -13.55 26.00
N TRP A 182 8.70 -13.69 26.72
CA TRP A 182 9.98 -13.09 26.47
C TRP A 182 11.02 -14.17 26.21
N GLN A 183 11.93 -13.91 25.27
CA GLN A 183 13.09 -14.73 24.95
C GLN A 183 14.37 -14.00 25.35
N PRO A 184 14.94 -14.25 26.54
CA PRO A 184 16.13 -13.56 27.02
C PRO A 184 17.34 -13.67 26.07
N ASP A 185 17.53 -14.86 25.49
CA ASP A 185 18.67 -15.17 24.62
C ASP A 185 18.52 -14.60 23.21
N GLN A 186 17.30 -14.19 22.83
CA GLN A 186 16.97 -13.70 21.49
C GLN A 186 16.52 -12.24 21.48
N GLN A 187 16.46 -11.58 22.65
CA GLN A 187 16.05 -10.19 22.74
C GLN A 187 14.71 -9.93 22.01
N SER A 188 13.72 -10.77 22.32
CA SER A 188 12.47 -10.88 21.57
C SER A 188 11.24 -11.06 22.47
N ILE A 189 10.17 -10.31 22.21
CA ILE A 189 8.83 -10.46 22.84
C ILE A 189 7.81 -10.85 21.78
N GLY A 190 7.00 -11.86 22.08
CA GLY A 190 5.74 -12.16 21.40
C GLY A 190 4.56 -11.92 22.34
N SER A 191 3.50 -11.28 21.85
CA SER A 191 2.26 -11.04 22.61
C SER A 191 1.03 -11.32 21.75
N TRP A 192 0.02 -11.95 22.36
CA TRP A 192 -1.30 -12.20 21.79
C TRP A 192 -2.34 -11.49 22.62
N PHE A 193 -3.22 -10.76 21.95
CA PHE A 193 -4.34 -10.06 22.58
C PHE A 193 -5.61 -10.24 21.75
N ALA A 194 -6.63 -10.83 22.36
CA ALA A 194 -7.94 -10.97 21.74
C ALA A 194 -8.82 -9.75 22.06
N THR A 195 -9.48 -9.20 21.05
CA THR A 195 -10.42 -8.08 21.19
C THR A 195 -11.55 -8.18 20.17
N GLY A 196 -12.79 -8.33 20.65
CA GLY A 196 -13.91 -8.65 19.78
C GLY A 196 -13.60 -9.88 18.94
N HIS A 197 -13.81 -9.80 17.63
CA HIS A 197 -13.58 -10.89 16.67
C HIS A 197 -12.11 -11.03 16.24
N LEU A 198 -11.20 -10.28 16.86
CA LEU A 198 -9.83 -10.15 16.39
C LEU A 198 -8.83 -10.72 17.38
N VAL A 199 -7.75 -11.30 16.86
CA VAL A 199 -6.52 -11.57 17.61
C VAL A 199 -5.42 -10.69 17.05
N ILE A 200 -4.78 -9.92 17.92
CA ILE A 200 -3.59 -9.13 17.61
C ILE A 200 -2.39 -9.91 18.11
N TYR A 201 -1.49 -10.26 17.20
CA TYR A 201 -0.15 -10.75 17.50
C TYR A 201 0.84 -9.60 17.31
N THR A 202 1.63 -9.31 18.33
CA THR A 202 2.71 -8.30 18.28
C THR A 202 4.03 -9.00 18.58
N TRP A 203 5.02 -8.77 17.71
CA TRP A 203 6.36 -9.32 17.82
C TRP A 203 7.41 -8.24 17.67
N PHE A 204 8.41 -8.29 18.54
CA PHE A 204 9.61 -7.47 18.45
C PHE A 204 10.85 -8.34 18.57
N TYR A 205 11.87 -8.06 17.75
CA TYR A 205 13.14 -8.80 17.76
C TYR A 205 14.33 -7.87 17.52
N ASP A 206 15.24 -7.77 18.50
CA ASP A 206 16.35 -6.80 18.50
C ASP A 206 17.69 -7.41 18.05
N TYR A 207 17.93 -7.42 16.73
CA TYR A 207 19.20 -7.89 16.18
C TYR A 207 20.41 -7.12 16.71
N LEU A 208 20.26 -5.80 16.91
CA LEU A 208 21.37 -4.95 17.36
C LEU A 208 21.79 -5.30 18.79
N LYS A 209 20.84 -5.50 19.70
CA LYS A 209 21.17 -5.86 21.09
C LYS A 209 21.73 -7.28 21.19
N ILE A 210 21.25 -8.23 20.38
CA ILE A 210 21.88 -9.56 20.29
C ILE A 210 23.35 -9.41 19.88
N TRP A 211 23.62 -8.65 18.81
CA TRP A 211 24.99 -8.44 18.32
C TRP A 211 25.91 -7.74 19.34
N LEU A 212 25.34 -6.84 20.14
CA LEU A 212 26.05 -6.14 21.21
C LEU A 212 26.12 -6.92 22.53
N GLU A 213 25.58 -8.14 22.59
CA GLU A 213 25.47 -8.95 23.80
C GLU A 213 24.76 -8.20 24.96
N LYS A 214 23.71 -7.45 24.62
CA LYS A 214 22.90 -6.67 25.57
C LYS A 214 21.52 -7.28 25.75
N VAL A 215 21.02 -7.17 26.97
CA VAL A 215 19.65 -7.56 27.34
C VAL A 215 18.87 -6.32 27.77
N ASP A 216 17.71 -6.08 27.15
CA ASP A 216 16.83 -4.95 27.51
C ASP A 216 15.36 -5.34 27.36
N ARG A 217 14.89 -6.09 28.36
CA ARG A 217 13.50 -6.51 28.44
C ARG A 217 12.53 -5.33 28.60
N GLN A 218 12.95 -4.25 29.28
CA GLN A 218 12.05 -3.13 29.56
C GLN A 218 11.73 -2.34 28.29
N GLU A 219 12.72 -2.08 27.42
CA GLU A 219 12.45 -1.41 26.14
C GLU A 219 11.44 -2.18 25.30
N LEU A 220 11.57 -3.51 25.24
CA LEU A 220 10.64 -4.33 24.45
C LEU A 220 9.25 -4.39 25.09
N LEU A 221 9.15 -4.46 26.42
CA LEU A 221 7.86 -4.37 27.12
C LEU A 221 7.16 -3.04 26.84
N ASP A 222 7.88 -1.93 26.89
CA ASP A 222 7.34 -0.60 26.63
C ASP A 222 6.86 -0.47 25.18
N LEU A 223 7.60 -1.02 24.22
CA LEU A 223 7.21 -1.06 22.81
C LEU A 223 5.99 -1.95 22.55
N THR A 224 5.91 -3.14 23.18
CA THR A 224 4.73 -4.01 23.10
C THR A 224 3.50 -3.31 23.64
N ARG A 225 3.60 -2.64 24.81
CA ARG A 225 2.51 -1.85 25.35
C ARG A 225 2.10 -0.74 24.39
N LYS A 226 3.05 0.04 23.87
CA LYS A 226 2.79 1.13 22.92
C LYS A 226 2.08 0.64 21.66
N SER A 227 2.48 -0.54 21.15
CA SER A 227 1.81 -1.22 20.04
C SER A 227 0.34 -1.50 20.35
N LEU A 228 0.05 -2.14 21.49
CA LEU A 228 -1.33 -2.41 21.89
C LEU A 228 -2.14 -1.13 22.15
N ASP A 229 -1.54 -0.11 22.79
CA ASP A 229 -2.15 1.22 23.01
C ASP A 229 -2.60 1.88 21.70
N THR A 230 -1.96 1.53 20.58
CA THR A 230 -2.25 2.10 19.26
C THR A 230 -3.20 1.22 18.45
N ILE A 231 -2.93 -0.09 18.39
CA ILE A 231 -3.66 -1.02 17.51
C ILE A 231 -5.04 -1.32 18.04
N VAL A 232 -5.18 -1.61 19.33
CA VAL A 232 -6.47 -2.00 19.94
C VAL A 232 -7.58 -0.98 19.66
N PRO A 233 -7.41 0.33 19.92
CA PRO A 233 -8.45 1.32 19.59
C PRO A 233 -8.63 1.56 18.08
N ALA A 234 -7.61 1.29 17.26
CA ALA A 234 -7.72 1.44 15.81
C ALA A 234 -8.57 0.31 15.19
N VAL A 235 -8.27 -0.95 15.53
CA VAL A 235 -8.97 -2.12 15.00
C VAL A 235 -10.35 -2.31 15.62
N ALA A 236 -10.63 -1.72 16.79
CA ALA A 236 -11.98 -1.68 17.35
C ALA A 236 -13.01 -0.97 16.45
N LYS A 237 -12.56 -0.16 15.49
CA LYS A 237 -13.41 0.52 14.50
C LYS A 237 -13.75 -0.37 13.30
N PHE A 238 -13.07 -1.50 13.14
CA PHE A 238 -13.39 -2.49 12.11
C PHE A 238 -14.65 -3.26 12.50
N THR A 239 -15.60 -3.33 11.57
CA THR A 239 -16.80 -4.18 11.72
C THR A 239 -16.66 -5.38 10.79
N PRO A 240 -16.37 -6.57 11.33
CA PRO A 240 -16.27 -7.78 10.53
C PRO A 240 -17.60 -8.09 9.84
N THR A 241 -17.53 -8.55 8.60
CA THR A 241 -18.66 -9.17 7.93
C THR A 241 -18.92 -10.54 8.55
N PRO A 242 -20.18 -10.91 8.85
CA PRO A 242 -20.52 -12.24 9.31
C PRO A 242 -19.93 -13.32 8.38
N SER A 243 -19.37 -14.39 8.93
CA SER A 243 -18.69 -15.42 8.13
C SER A 243 -19.59 -16.06 7.05
N THR A 244 -20.89 -16.12 7.30
CA THR A 244 -21.91 -16.59 6.35
C THR A 244 -22.21 -15.63 5.20
N GLU A 245 -21.76 -14.38 5.29
CA GLU A 245 -22.02 -13.30 4.33
C GLU A 245 -20.79 -12.90 3.53
N LEU A 246 -19.63 -13.53 3.74
CA LEU A 246 -18.39 -13.20 3.02
C LEU A 246 -18.55 -13.29 1.49
N MET A 247 -19.43 -14.17 1.01
CA MET A 247 -19.73 -14.32 -0.42
C MET A 247 -20.46 -13.12 -1.04
N THR A 248 -20.95 -12.18 -0.23
CA THR A 248 -21.62 -10.95 -0.69
C THR A 248 -20.64 -9.81 -0.95
N LEU A 249 -19.38 -9.96 -0.51
CA LEU A 249 -18.37 -8.91 -0.61
C LEU A 249 -18.05 -8.57 -2.07
N GLN A 250 -17.89 -7.27 -2.31
CA GLN A 250 -17.41 -6.73 -3.58
C GLN A 250 -15.89 -6.73 -3.58
N ARG A 251 -15.29 -7.24 -4.64
CA ARG A 251 -13.83 -7.22 -4.79
C ARG A 251 -13.31 -5.84 -5.19
N ASP A 252 -14.15 -5.05 -5.85
CA ASP A 252 -13.73 -3.83 -6.51
C ASP A 252 -14.44 -2.61 -5.92
N ARG A 253 -13.87 -2.11 -4.82
CA ARG A 253 -14.35 -0.90 -4.16
C ARG A 253 -14.19 0.29 -5.10
N ASP A 254 -15.33 0.87 -5.48
CA ASP A 254 -15.47 2.01 -6.36
C ASP A 254 -14.82 1.85 -7.76
N GLY A 255 -14.68 0.61 -8.24
CA GLY A 255 -14.12 0.33 -9.56
C GLY A 255 -12.61 0.58 -9.67
N MET A 256 -11.88 0.60 -8.56
CA MET A 256 -10.43 0.81 -8.52
C MET A 256 -9.65 -0.34 -9.19
N LEU A 257 -9.99 -1.61 -8.94
CA LEU A 257 -9.33 -2.75 -9.60
C LEU A 257 -9.68 -2.82 -11.08
N GLY A 258 -10.91 -2.47 -11.47
CA GLY A 258 -11.28 -2.35 -12.88
C GLY A 258 -10.44 -1.31 -13.63
N ARG A 259 -9.97 -0.27 -12.93
CA ARG A 259 -9.06 0.78 -13.41
C ARG A 259 -7.58 0.41 -13.34
N THR A 260 -7.22 -0.69 -12.69
CA THR A 260 -5.83 -1.07 -12.44
C THR A 260 -5.41 -2.16 -13.43
N ALA A 261 -4.28 -1.97 -14.10
CA ALA A 261 -3.73 -2.96 -15.02
C ALA A 261 -3.50 -4.28 -14.28
N PRO A 262 -3.98 -5.42 -14.79
CA PRO A 262 -3.80 -6.71 -14.15
C PRO A 262 -2.34 -7.17 -14.23
N ARG A 263 -1.90 -7.93 -13.22
CA ARG A 263 -0.59 -8.58 -13.23
C ARG A 263 -0.46 -9.57 -14.40
N PRO A 264 0.72 -9.70 -15.01
CA PRO A 264 1.04 -10.85 -15.87
C PRO A 264 0.88 -12.16 -15.09
N ARG A 265 0.44 -13.22 -15.76
CA ARG A 265 0.18 -14.54 -15.13
C ARG A 265 1.44 -15.27 -14.64
N GLU A 266 2.62 -14.89 -15.12
CA GLU A 266 3.88 -15.60 -14.87
C GLU A 266 4.63 -15.10 -13.62
N ASP A 267 4.15 -14.02 -13.01
CA ASP A 267 4.80 -13.39 -11.87
C ASP A 267 4.26 -13.97 -10.55
N SER A 268 5.15 -14.41 -9.65
CA SER A 268 4.79 -14.81 -8.28
C SER A 268 4.62 -13.57 -7.41
N TRP A 269 3.42 -13.36 -6.88
CA TRP A 269 3.10 -12.21 -6.05
C TRP A 269 2.69 -12.62 -4.65
N ILE A 270 3.11 -11.83 -3.67
CA ILE A 270 2.89 -12.09 -2.24
C ILE A 270 1.44 -11.77 -1.85
N ASN A 271 0.91 -10.64 -2.33
CA ASN A 271 -0.44 -10.20 -2.03
C ASN A 271 -1.39 -10.38 -3.21
N PRO A 272 -2.66 -10.75 -2.96
CA PRO A 272 -3.69 -10.75 -3.99
C PRO A 272 -3.94 -9.33 -4.52
N PRO A 273 -4.54 -9.19 -5.72
CA PRO A 273 -5.05 -7.91 -6.18
C PRO A 273 -6.14 -7.39 -5.25
N GLY A 274 -5.95 -6.18 -4.71
CA GLY A 274 -6.83 -5.62 -3.69
C GLY A 274 -6.98 -4.11 -3.76
N VAL A 275 -8.02 -3.60 -3.09
CA VAL A 275 -8.31 -2.17 -2.92
C VAL A 275 -8.30 -1.81 -1.44
N TYR A 276 -7.52 -0.80 -1.09
CA TYR A 276 -7.31 -0.34 0.27
C TYR A 276 -7.55 1.16 0.38
N ALA A 277 -7.70 1.65 1.62
CA ALA A 277 -7.78 3.07 1.89
C ALA A 277 -6.42 3.70 1.56
N GLY A 278 -6.40 4.99 1.22
CA GLY A 278 -5.16 5.68 0.89
C GLY A 278 -4.07 5.49 1.95
N ARG A 279 -4.44 5.62 3.24
CA ARG A 279 -3.53 5.40 4.38
C ARG A 279 -2.86 4.02 4.39
N THR A 280 -3.55 2.99 3.92
CA THR A 280 -3.10 1.59 3.92
C THR A 280 -1.97 1.38 2.91
N ALA A 281 -1.84 2.24 1.90
CA ALA A 281 -0.72 2.20 0.95
C ALA A 281 0.64 2.26 1.65
N ARG A 282 0.73 2.91 2.82
CA ARG A 282 1.96 3.01 3.62
C ARG A 282 2.54 1.65 4.02
N HIS A 283 1.74 0.58 4.07
CA HIS A 283 2.22 -0.78 4.34
C HIS A 283 2.94 -1.40 3.14
N PHE A 284 2.61 -0.99 1.92
CA PHE A 284 3.01 -1.66 0.67
C PHE A 284 4.10 -0.92 -0.12
N VAL A 285 4.63 0.16 0.43
CA VAL A 285 5.60 1.04 -0.24
C VAL A 285 6.93 1.06 0.51
N SER A 286 8.00 1.39 -0.21
CA SER A 286 9.36 1.42 0.35
C SER A 286 9.72 2.69 1.12
N ASP A 287 8.89 3.74 1.03
CA ASP A 287 9.07 5.01 1.75
C ASP A 287 7.74 5.45 2.41
N PRO A 288 7.36 4.82 3.54
CA PRO A 288 6.08 5.06 4.18
C PRO A 288 5.91 6.49 4.71
N VAL A 289 7.02 7.21 4.95
CA VAL A 289 7.03 8.59 5.44
C VAL A 289 6.67 9.56 4.32
N SER A 290 7.35 9.44 3.17
CA SER A 290 7.02 10.24 2.00
C SER A 290 5.59 9.96 1.52
N THR A 291 5.18 8.69 1.56
CA THR A 291 3.81 8.30 1.17
C THR A 291 2.75 8.86 2.12
N ALA A 292 3.00 8.92 3.44
CA ALA A 292 2.08 9.56 4.38
C ALA A 292 1.83 11.03 4.01
N LYS A 293 2.90 11.78 3.75
CA LYS A 293 2.80 13.18 3.32
C LYS A 293 2.04 13.32 2.00
N MET A 294 2.34 12.47 1.01
CA MET A 294 1.65 12.45 -0.28
C MET A 294 0.15 12.18 -0.14
N ILE A 295 -0.24 11.27 0.76
CA ILE A 295 -1.64 10.96 1.04
C ILE A 295 -2.36 12.20 1.60
N ASP A 296 -1.76 12.87 2.58
CA ASP A 296 -2.35 14.05 3.22
C ASP A 296 -2.43 15.25 2.27
N ASP A 297 -1.33 15.56 1.57
CA ASP A 297 -1.25 16.72 0.68
C ASP A 297 -2.27 16.64 -0.47
N TYR A 298 -2.44 15.44 -1.06
CA TYR A 298 -3.28 15.23 -2.24
C TYR A 298 -4.64 14.59 -1.93
N GLY A 299 -4.93 14.34 -0.65
CA GLY A 299 -6.20 13.78 -0.19
C GLY A 299 -6.49 12.41 -0.81
N ILE A 300 -5.51 11.51 -0.77
CA ILE A 300 -5.66 10.16 -1.32
C ILE A 300 -6.61 9.35 -0.44
N ASP A 301 -7.74 8.94 -1.00
CA ASP A 301 -8.76 8.19 -0.26
C ASP A 301 -8.73 6.68 -0.55
N LEU A 302 -8.37 6.29 -1.78
CA LEU A 302 -8.20 4.88 -2.19
C LEU A 302 -6.86 4.61 -2.86
N TYR A 303 -6.38 3.38 -2.65
CA TYR A 303 -5.21 2.79 -3.25
C TYR A 303 -5.54 1.40 -3.75
N ALA A 304 -5.18 1.07 -4.98
CA ALA A 304 -5.29 -0.28 -5.53
C ALA A 304 -3.93 -0.80 -5.97
N ASN A 305 -3.72 -2.09 -5.76
CA ASN A 305 -2.50 -2.79 -6.15
C ASN A 305 -2.85 -4.03 -6.96
N ASP A 306 -2.44 -4.04 -8.22
CA ASP A 306 -2.48 -5.20 -9.10
C ASP A 306 -1.17 -5.26 -9.90
N GLY A 307 -1.21 -5.18 -11.23
CA GLY A 307 -0.01 -5.08 -12.08
C GLY A 307 0.55 -3.66 -12.15
N SER A 308 -0.14 -2.73 -11.49
CA SER A 308 0.21 -1.34 -11.27
C SER A 308 -0.31 -0.92 -9.91
N GLU A 309 0.17 0.22 -9.44
CA GLU A 309 -0.44 0.94 -8.33
C GLU A 309 -1.33 2.05 -8.88
N VAL A 310 -2.55 2.18 -8.36
CA VAL A 310 -3.48 3.26 -8.71
C VAL A 310 -3.93 3.96 -7.43
N TYR A 311 -3.77 5.27 -7.40
CA TYR A 311 -4.15 6.15 -6.31
C TYR A 311 -5.32 7.02 -6.76
N ARG A 312 -6.39 7.09 -5.95
CA ARG A 312 -7.47 8.05 -6.13
C ARG A 312 -7.22 9.24 -5.22
N ALA A 313 -6.93 10.38 -5.83
CA ALA A 313 -6.75 11.64 -5.13
C ALA A 313 -8.10 12.36 -4.98
N ARG A 314 -8.09 13.44 -4.19
CA ARG A 314 -9.25 14.30 -3.97
C ARG A 314 -9.81 14.89 -5.26
N ASP A 315 -8.91 15.30 -6.16
CA ASP A 315 -9.24 15.99 -7.42
C ASP A 315 -8.11 15.81 -8.46
N ILE A 316 -8.27 16.48 -9.60
CA ILE A 316 -7.33 16.45 -10.73
C ILE A 316 -5.94 16.98 -10.33
N ALA A 317 -5.89 18.09 -9.59
CA ALA A 317 -4.62 18.67 -9.13
C ALA A 317 -3.90 17.72 -8.16
N GLY A 318 -4.66 17.08 -7.26
CA GLY A 318 -4.15 16.05 -6.38
C GLY A 318 -3.54 14.88 -7.15
N ALA A 319 -4.22 14.38 -8.18
CA ALA A 319 -3.69 13.28 -9.01
C ALA A 319 -2.43 13.68 -9.79
N GLN A 320 -2.35 14.91 -10.30
CA GLN A 320 -1.15 15.44 -10.93
C GLN A 320 0.00 15.55 -9.92
N GLY A 321 -0.28 16.00 -8.70
CA GLY A 321 0.67 16.03 -7.60
C GLY A 321 1.20 14.65 -7.22
N VAL A 322 0.32 13.65 -7.12
CA VAL A 322 0.71 12.24 -6.89
C VAL A 322 1.60 11.72 -8.01
N ARG A 323 1.23 11.98 -9.29
CA ARG A 323 2.08 11.62 -10.44
C ARG A 323 3.45 12.27 -10.33
N ASP A 324 3.52 13.54 -9.99
CA ASP A 324 4.78 14.29 -9.96
C ASP A 324 5.67 13.86 -8.78
N GLU A 325 5.11 13.49 -7.63
CA GLU A 325 5.86 12.86 -6.52
C GLU A 325 6.37 11.47 -6.90
N LEU A 326 5.50 10.60 -7.44
CA LEU A 326 5.87 9.25 -7.86
C LEU A 326 6.86 9.27 -9.04
N GLY A 327 6.76 10.27 -9.91
CA GLY A 327 7.70 10.56 -11.00
C GLY A 327 8.94 11.35 -10.57
N GLY A 328 8.96 11.83 -9.34
CA GLY A 328 9.97 12.73 -8.80
C GLY A 328 11.36 12.09 -8.71
N LEU A 329 12.38 12.94 -8.88
CA LEU A 329 13.79 12.54 -8.85
C LEU A 329 14.36 12.68 -7.44
N THR A 330 15.24 11.74 -7.09
CA THR A 330 16.05 11.80 -5.87
C THR A 330 17.50 11.50 -6.21
N ARG A 331 18.42 11.52 -5.23
CA ARG A 331 19.82 11.11 -5.44
C ARG A 331 19.98 9.68 -5.98
N LYS A 332 18.94 8.85 -5.92
CA LYS A 332 18.92 7.47 -6.42
C LYS A 332 18.22 7.34 -7.78
N PHE A 333 17.66 8.41 -8.33
CA PHE A 333 16.88 8.40 -9.56
C PHE A 333 17.33 9.48 -10.54
N THR A 334 17.36 9.16 -11.82
CA THR A 334 17.53 10.13 -12.92
C THR A 334 16.32 10.09 -13.85
N ALA A 335 16.06 11.18 -14.56
CA ALA A 335 14.99 11.23 -15.55
C ALA A 335 15.22 10.20 -16.68
N SER A 336 14.13 9.61 -17.16
CA SER A 336 14.09 8.82 -18.40
C SER A 336 13.07 9.44 -19.35
N ALA A 337 13.18 9.10 -20.64
CA ALA A 337 12.24 9.60 -21.63
C ALA A 337 10.80 9.19 -21.28
N ALA A 338 9.85 10.10 -21.50
CA ALA A 338 8.43 9.77 -21.46
C ALA A 338 8.07 8.78 -22.59
N PRO A 339 6.98 8.00 -22.44
CA PRO A 339 6.49 7.15 -23.51
C PRO A 339 6.13 7.96 -24.75
N LYS A 340 6.20 7.32 -25.91
CA LYS A 340 5.79 7.92 -27.18
C LYS A 340 4.33 8.37 -27.10
N ASN A 341 4.04 9.60 -27.53
CA ASN A 341 2.71 10.20 -27.56
C ASN A 341 2.03 10.36 -26.18
N LEU A 342 2.74 10.19 -25.06
CA LEU A 342 2.24 10.44 -23.71
C LEU A 342 3.23 11.33 -22.92
N PRO A 343 3.38 12.62 -23.28
CA PRO A 343 4.39 13.50 -22.71
C PRO A 343 4.12 13.91 -21.25
N SER A 344 2.87 13.72 -20.76
CA SER A 344 2.51 13.98 -19.36
C SER A 344 3.05 12.93 -18.40
N ALA A 345 3.42 11.73 -18.87
CA ALA A 345 3.99 10.70 -18.02
C ALA A 345 5.41 11.07 -17.57
N ARG A 346 5.71 10.73 -16.31
CA ARG A 346 7.01 10.97 -15.66
C ARG A 346 7.72 9.65 -15.48
N CYS A 347 8.80 9.41 -16.22
CA CYS A 347 9.60 8.20 -16.11
C CYS A 347 10.96 8.48 -15.48
N LYS A 348 11.44 7.55 -14.66
CA LYS A 348 12.72 7.63 -13.95
C LYS A 348 13.45 6.30 -13.94
N GLU A 349 14.78 6.38 -13.93
CA GLU A 349 15.69 5.24 -13.80
C GLU A 349 16.35 5.24 -12.42
N TYR A 350 16.32 4.09 -11.75
CA TYR A 350 17.06 3.85 -10.53
C TYR A 350 18.56 3.69 -10.82
N ILE A 351 19.36 4.61 -10.29
CA ILE A 351 20.82 4.64 -10.40
C ILE A 351 21.53 4.34 -9.07
N GLY A 352 20.77 3.95 -8.03
CA GLY A 352 21.30 3.66 -6.70
C GLY A 352 22.15 2.38 -6.64
N ARG A 353 22.72 2.09 -5.46
CA ARG A 353 23.67 0.99 -5.26
C ARG A 353 23.04 -0.41 -5.27
N LYS A 354 21.72 -0.53 -5.05
CA LYS A 354 21.01 -1.83 -4.96
C LYS A 354 20.52 -2.35 -6.33
N LYS A 355 21.29 -2.15 -7.41
CA LYS A 355 20.87 -2.44 -8.80
C LYS A 355 20.45 -3.89 -9.07
N ARG A 356 20.91 -4.86 -8.27
CA ARG A 356 20.59 -6.29 -8.43
C ARG A 356 19.21 -6.67 -7.88
N ILE A 357 18.63 -5.84 -7.00
CA ILE A 357 17.39 -6.15 -6.27
C ILE A 357 16.32 -5.11 -6.60
N ALA A 358 16.70 -3.85 -6.81
CA ALA A 358 15.77 -2.79 -7.18
C ALA A 358 15.37 -2.90 -8.65
N ILE A 359 14.09 -2.68 -8.91
CA ILE A 359 13.57 -2.54 -10.28
C ILE A 359 14.17 -1.28 -10.89
N ARG A 360 14.53 -1.36 -12.18
CA ARG A 360 15.35 -0.33 -12.82
C ARG A 360 14.57 0.91 -13.27
N PHE A 361 13.39 0.77 -13.87
CA PHE A 361 12.61 1.87 -14.43
C PHE A 361 11.23 1.95 -13.79
N TYR A 362 10.77 3.17 -13.57
CA TYR A 362 9.46 3.47 -13.03
C TYR A 362 8.82 4.60 -13.83
N CYS A 363 7.51 4.53 -14.03
CA CYS A 363 6.76 5.57 -14.71
C CYS A 363 5.47 5.88 -13.97
N ALA A 364 5.14 7.16 -13.89
CA ALA A 364 3.90 7.66 -13.31
C ALA A 364 3.08 8.45 -14.34
N VAL A 365 1.76 8.38 -14.25
CA VAL A 365 0.84 9.19 -15.06
C VAL A 365 -0.37 9.56 -14.21
N SER A 366 -1.14 10.56 -14.65
CA SER A 366 -2.43 10.91 -14.06
C SER A 366 -3.48 11.09 -15.14
N TYR A 367 -4.74 10.82 -14.82
CA TYR A 367 -5.90 11.16 -15.61
C TYR A 367 -7.11 11.33 -14.67
N ASP A 368 -7.85 12.43 -14.86
CA ASP A 368 -8.88 12.85 -13.90
C ASP A 368 -8.30 12.88 -12.47
N ARG A 369 -9.04 12.43 -11.45
CA ARG A 369 -8.57 12.31 -10.06
C ARG A 369 -7.74 11.05 -9.76
N TYR A 370 -7.24 10.35 -10.77
CA TYR A 370 -6.47 9.12 -10.59
C TYR A 370 -5.01 9.29 -11.03
N ALA A 371 -4.09 8.79 -10.22
CA ALA A 371 -2.67 8.66 -10.56
C ALA A 371 -2.28 7.19 -10.57
N ALA A 372 -1.41 6.81 -11.50
CA ALA A 372 -0.95 5.44 -11.62
C ALA A 372 0.58 5.36 -11.64
N TYR A 373 1.11 4.26 -11.14
CA TYR A 373 2.54 3.99 -11.06
C TYR A 373 2.84 2.56 -11.47
N VAL A 374 3.82 2.41 -12.35
CA VAL A 374 4.28 1.13 -12.88
C VAL A 374 5.79 1.05 -12.85
N TRP A 375 6.31 -0.16 -12.99
CA TRP A 375 7.73 -0.43 -12.97
C TRP A 375 8.11 -1.57 -13.91
N SER A 376 9.35 -1.58 -14.37
CA SER A 376 9.96 -2.69 -15.12
C SER A 376 11.48 -2.60 -15.10
N ASN A 377 12.16 -3.70 -15.42
CA ASN A 377 13.60 -3.71 -15.63
C ASN A 377 14.02 -3.18 -17.02
N GLN A 378 13.05 -2.98 -17.92
CA GLN A 378 13.26 -2.43 -19.26
C GLN A 378 12.45 -1.15 -19.44
N LEU A 379 13.08 -0.09 -19.95
CA LEU A 379 12.42 1.21 -20.13
C LEU A 379 11.21 1.11 -21.07
N LEU A 380 11.37 0.43 -22.20
CA LEU A 380 10.28 0.25 -23.16
C LEU A 380 9.07 -0.45 -22.54
N ASP A 381 9.29 -1.51 -21.76
CA ASP A 381 8.22 -2.22 -21.08
C ASP A 381 7.52 -1.34 -20.03
N ALA A 382 8.27 -0.57 -19.22
CA ALA A 382 7.69 0.39 -18.29
C ALA A 382 6.85 1.47 -19.01
N GLN A 383 7.33 1.95 -20.17
CA GLN A 383 6.63 2.92 -21.02
C GLN A 383 5.34 2.34 -21.63
N GLN A 384 5.35 1.07 -22.05
CA GLN A 384 4.18 0.39 -22.58
C GLN A 384 3.14 0.13 -21.48
N ARG A 385 3.58 -0.33 -20.31
CA ARG A 385 2.71 -0.52 -19.13
C ARG A 385 2.03 0.78 -18.71
N ILE A 386 2.76 1.89 -18.61
CA ILE A 386 2.16 3.16 -18.16
C ILE A 386 1.21 3.74 -19.22
N SER A 387 1.50 3.53 -20.51
CA SER A 387 0.61 3.96 -21.60
C SER A 387 -0.69 3.16 -21.62
N ALA A 388 -0.61 1.83 -21.39
CA ALA A 388 -1.79 0.98 -21.24
C ALA A 388 -2.61 1.36 -20.00
N GLN A 389 -1.94 1.61 -18.88
CA GLN A 389 -2.57 2.08 -17.65
C GLN A 389 -3.27 3.43 -17.83
N TYR A 390 -2.67 4.38 -18.56
CA TYR A 390 -3.34 5.64 -18.92
C TYR A 390 -4.62 5.38 -19.74
N ALA A 391 -4.55 4.51 -20.74
CA ALA A 391 -5.73 4.14 -21.54
C ALA A 391 -6.83 3.50 -20.69
N LEU A 392 -6.49 2.66 -19.70
CA LEU A 392 -7.44 2.11 -18.74
C LEU A 392 -8.17 3.21 -17.94
N LEU A 393 -7.43 4.18 -17.41
CA LEU A 393 -8.03 5.30 -16.67
C LEU A 393 -8.97 6.13 -17.57
N VAL A 394 -8.59 6.39 -18.81
CA VAL A 394 -9.41 7.16 -19.77
C VAL A 394 -10.70 6.41 -20.15
N ASN A 395 -10.62 5.09 -20.31
CA ASN A 395 -11.74 4.24 -20.71
C ASN A 395 -12.67 3.88 -19.53
N ALA A 396 -12.24 4.06 -18.28
CA ALA A 396 -13.03 3.80 -17.08
C ALA A 396 -13.98 4.96 -16.74
N LYS A 397 -14.94 5.22 -17.63
CA LYS A 397 -16.00 6.21 -17.44
C LYS A 397 -17.17 5.67 -16.64
#